data_AF-A0A1T2L8A3-F1
#
_entry.id   AF-A0A1T2L8A3-F1
#
_cell.length_a   1.000
_cell.length_b   1.000
_cell.length_c   1.000
_cell.angle_alpha   90.00
_cell.angle_beta   90.00
_cell.angle_gamma   90.00
#
_symmetry.space_group_name_H-M   'P 1'
#
loop_
_entity.id
_entity.type
_entity.pdbx_description
1 polymer ?
#
loop_
_entity_poly.entity_id
_entity_poly.type
_entity_poly.pdbx_seq_one_letter_code
_entity_poly.pdbx_strand_id
1 'polypeptide(L)'
;MPPWAIPDYDAELALGVVPGYQAEQFPDEELEKLFSSGYEVTQNIDRMGYRLSGEAIDSGLDGIISEGICYGAIQIPGDGQPIVLMKDRQTIGGYPKIGSLTALGAAQLSQRGPGALVTFYPLSIYEARIQRILFGA
;
A
#
# COMPACT_ATOMS: atom_id res chain seq x y z
N MET A 1 -14.47 -1.88 -27.57
CA MET A 1 -14.66 -1.44 -26.17
C MET A 1 -15.04 0.02 -26.20
N PRO A 2 -16.11 0.46 -25.50
CA PRO A 2 -16.50 1.87 -25.52
C PRO A 2 -15.40 2.72 -24.83
N PRO A 3 -15.14 3.97 -25.27
CA PRO A 3 -14.06 4.79 -24.72
C PRO A 3 -14.11 4.98 -23.20
N TRP A 4 -15.31 5.08 -22.62
CA TRP A 4 -15.52 5.22 -21.18
C TRP A 4 -15.20 3.97 -20.35
N ALA A 5 -15.00 2.81 -21.01
CA ALA A 5 -14.60 1.57 -20.36
C ALA A 5 -13.10 1.28 -20.50
N ILE A 6 -12.34 2.16 -21.18
CA ILE A 6 -10.88 2.05 -21.28
C ILE A 6 -10.31 2.67 -19.99
N PRO A 7 -9.58 1.91 -19.16
CA PRO A 7 -8.94 2.48 -17.97
C PRO A 7 -7.85 3.47 -18.38
N ASP A 8 -7.85 4.63 -17.71
CA ASP A 8 -6.75 5.58 -17.79
C ASP A 8 -5.68 5.19 -16.76
N TYR A 9 -4.56 4.67 -17.25
CA TYR A 9 -3.42 4.26 -16.42
C TYR A 9 -2.39 5.37 -16.22
N ASP A 10 -2.67 6.59 -16.67
CA ASP A 10 -1.87 7.78 -16.41
C ASP A 10 -2.56 8.71 -15.38
N ALA A 11 -3.87 8.58 -15.19
CA ALA A 11 -4.62 9.29 -14.15
C ALA A 11 -4.08 9.03 -12.73
N GLU A 12 -4.20 10.01 -11.84
CA GLU A 12 -3.81 9.89 -10.43
C GLU A 12 -4.42 8.65 -9.76
N LEU A 13 -3.60 7.90 -9.03
CA LEU A 13 -4.03 6.66 -8.37
C LEU A 13 -4.12 6.86 -6.85
N ALA A 14 -5.34 7.00 -6.35
CA ALA A 14 -5.63 6.95 -4.92
C ALA A 14 -5.93 5.51 -4.48
N LEU A 15 -5.19 5.01 -3.49
CA LEU A 15 -5.25 3.64 -2.99
C LEU A 15 -5.84 3.58 -1.59
N GLY A 16 -6.91 2.81 -1.43
CA GLY A 16 -7.52 2.57 -0.14
C GLY A 16 -6.70 1.61 0.71
N VAL A 17 -6.30 2.04 1.90
CA VAL A 17 -5.55 1.26 2.87
C VAL A 17 -6.46 0.87 4.01
N VAL A 18 -6.61 -0.42 4.27
CA VAL A 18 -7.22 -0.89 5.52
C VAL A 18 -6.13 -0.84 6.60
N PRO A 19 -6.27 0.01 7.65
CA PRO A 19 -5.29 0.07 8.72
C PRO A 19 -5.09 -1.30 9.37
N GLY A 20 -3.84 -1.63 9.65
CA GLY A 20 -3.47 -2.90 10.27
C GLY A 20 -3.64 -2.83 11.79
N TYR A 21 -3.55 -3.97 12.46
CA TYR A 21 -3.55 -4.00 13.92
C TYR A 21 -2.30 -3.33 14.54
N GLN A 22 -1.23 -3.17 13.75
CA GLN A 22 -0.03 -2.42 14.15
C GLN A 22 -0.17 -0.92 13.92
N ALA A 23 -1.22 -0.43 13.23
CA ALA A 23 -1.38 0.99 12.93
C ALA A 23 -1.37 1.84 14.21
N GLU A 24 -2.01 1.37 15.28
CA GLU A 24 -2.02 2.04 16.60
C GLU A 24 -0.66 2.09 17.30
N GLN A 25 0.35 1.38 16.78
CA GLN A 25 1.73 1.43 17.28
C GLN A 25 2.58 2.50 16.58
N PHE A 26 2.12 3.00 15.43
CA PHE A 26 2.75 4.13 14.75
C PHE A 26 2.32 5.43 15.45
N PRO A 27 3.19 6.46 15.48
CA PRO A 27 2.76 7.80 15.89
C PRO A 27 1.60 8.30 15.02
N ASP A 28 0.60 8.96 15.62
CA ASP A 28 -0.58 9.45 14.89
C ASP A 28 -0.21 10.39 13.74
N GLU A 29 0.80 11.24 13.96
CA GLU A 29 1.35 12.15 12.94
C GLU A 29 1.92 11.42 11.72
N GLU A 30 2.42 10.20 11.90
CA GLU A 30 2.99 9.37 10.84
C GLU A 30 1.91 8.61 10.05
N LEU A 31 0.79 8.27 10.71
CA LEU A 31 -0.43 7.83 10.03
C LEU A 31 -1.01 8.95 9.17
N GLU A 32 -1.14 10.16 9.71
CA GLU A 32 -1.63 11.33 8.98
C GLU A 32 -0.72 11.68 7.81
N LYS A 33 0.59 11.59 7.99
CA LYS A 33 1.59 11.79 6.93
C LYS A 33 1.39 10.82 5.76
N LEU A 34 1.18 9.53 6.03
CA LEU A 34 0.91 8.54 4.99
C LEU A 34 -0.30 8.93 4.13
N PHE A 35 -1.37 9.43 4.75
CA PHE A 35 -2.63 9.75 4.06
C PHE A 35 -2.69 11.15 3.45
N SER A 36 -1.77 12.05 3.82
CA SER A 36 -1.69 13.40 3.28
C SER A 36 -0.57 13.58 2.23
N SER A 37 0.33 12.61 2.12
CA SER A 37 1.48 12.65 1.20
C SER A 37 1.22 11.92 -0.12
N GLY A 38 1.91 12.39 -1.17
CA GLY A 38 2.06 11.66 -2.43
C GLY A 38 3.34 10.84 -2.44
N TYR A 39 3.30 9.70 -3.12
CA TYR A 39 4.43 8.78 -3.26
C TYR A 39 4.66 8.41 -4.72
N GLU A 40 5.91 8.38 -5.14
CA GLU A 40 6.34 7.95 -6.47
C GLU A 40 6.71 6.47 -6.45
N VAL A 41 6.25 5.71 -7.44
CA VAL A 41 6.70 4.34 -7.69
C VAL A 41 8.16 4.37 -8.11
N THR A 42 9.05 3.71 -7.36
CA THR A 42 10.49 3.74 -7.66
C THR A 42 10.86 2.76 -8.78
N GLN A 43 12.15 2.71 -9.14
CA GLN A 43 12.69 1.66 -10.01
C GLN A 43 12.76 0.29 -9.32
N ASN A 44 12.66 0.23 -7.99
CA ASN A 44 12.73 -0.99 -7.20
C ASN A 44 11.35 -1.62 -7.05
N ILE A 45 10.78 -2.08 -8.16
CA ILE A 45 9.51 -2.79 -8.20
C ILE A 45 9.65 -4.14 -8.89
N ASP A 46 9.00 -5.16 -8.34
CA ASP A 46 8.93 -6.48 -8.93
C ASP A 46 7.66 -7.22 -8.44
N ARG A 47 7.63 -8.55 -8.62
CA ARG A 47 6.52 -9.38 -8.16
C ARG A 47 6.50 -9.62 -6.65
N MET A 48 7.60 -9.32 -5.94
CA MET A 48 7.69 -9.38 -4.48
C MET A 48 7.12 -8.12 -3.83
N GLY A 49 7.42 -6.93 -4.37
CA GLY A 49 7.02 -5.68 -3.76
C GLY A 49 7.14 -4.45 -4.66
N TYR A 50 6.39 -3.42 -4.31
CA TYR A 50 6.49 -2.08 -4.89
C TYR A 50 7.08 -1.15 -3.83
N ARG A 51 8.35 -0.77 -4.00
CA ARG A 51 8.95 0.28 -3.18
C ARG A 51 8.53 1.65 -3.72
N LEU A 52 8.05 2.48 -2.82
CA LEU A 52 7.61 3.84 -3.10
C LEU A 52 8.58 4.84 -2.49
N SER A 53 8.69 6.03 -3.09
CA SER A 53 9.49 7.12 -2.55
C SER A 53 8.64 8.36 -2.34
N GLY A 54 8.81 9.02 -1.20
CA GLY A 54 8.05 10.21 -0.83
C GLY A 54 8.41 10.64 0.57
N GLU A 55 7.43 11.20 1.29
CA GLU A 55 7.67 11.61 2.67
C GLU A 55 7.90 10.39 3.57
N ALA A 56 9.05 10.37 4.25
CA ALA A 56 9.47 9.25 5.06
C ALA A 56 8.58 9.11 6.29
N ILE A 57 8.10 7.88 6.51
CA ILE A 57 7.30 7.50 7.67
C ILE A 57 8.22 6.96 8.75
N ASP A 58 8.24 7.59 9.92
CA ASP A 58 8.90 7.01 11.09
C ASP A 58 7.93 6.04 11.79
N SER A 59 8.25 4.75 11.78
CA SER A 59 7.42 3.78 12.50
C SER A 59 7.43 3.94 14.02
N GLY A 60 8.44 4.64 14.58
CA GLY A 60 8.70 4.67 16.02
C GLY A 60 9.15 3.32 16.59
N LEU A 61 9.40 2.33 15.73
CA LEU A 61 9.72 0.95 16.09
C LEU A 61 11.09 0.56 15.50
N ASP A 62 11.95 -0.06 16.30
CA ASP A 62 13.22 -0.63 15.84
C ASP A 62 13.03 -2.05 15.26
N GLY A 63 12.03 -2.17 14.37
CA GLY A 63 11.53 -3.45 13.86
C GLY A 63 10.51 -4.14 14.77
N ILE A 64 10.05 -5.31 14.32
CA ILE A 64 9.11 -6.18 15.05
C ILE A 64 9.60 -7.63 15.03
N ILE A 65 9.05 -8.45 15.93
CA ILE A 65 9.20 -9.91 15.82
C ILE A 65 8.61 -10.36 14.47
N SER A 66 9.35 -11.17 13.73
CA SER A 66 8.91 -11.67 12.43
C SER A 66 7.56 -12.36 12.50
N GLU A 67 6.64 -11.93 11.64
CA GLU A 67 5.26 -12.39 11.64
C GLU A 67 4.70 -12.53 10.22
N GLY A 68 3.51 -13.12 10.12
CA GLY A 68 2.84 -13.36 8.86
C GLY A 68 2.53 -12.08 8.06
N ILE A 69 2.71 -12.16 6.74
CA ILE A 69 2.49 -11.06 5.81
C ILE A 69 1.33 -11.35 4.86
N CYS A 70 0.32 -10.48 4.85
CA CYS A 70 -0.79 -10.52 3.90
C CYS A 70 -0.46 -9.83 2.55
N TYR A 71 -1.20 -10.18 1.50
CA TYR A 71 -1.05 -9.55 0.19
C TYR A 71 -1.55 -8.11 0.25
N GLY A 72 -0.75 -7.17 -0.28
CA GLY A 72 -1.03 -5.74 -0.19
C GLY A 72 -0.53 -5.09 1.09
N ALA A 73 0.10 -5.83 2.01
CA ALA A 73 0.69 -5.25 3.22
C ALA A 73 1.68 -4.14 2.89
N ILE A 74 1.60 -3.04 3.62
CA ILE A 74 2.47 -1.87 3.47
C ILE A 74 3.49 -1.90 4.61
N GLN A 75 4.73 -2.29 4.29
CA GLN A 75 5.84 -2.28 5.22
C GLN A 75 6.52 -0.93 5.25
N ILE A 76 6.94 -0.50 6.44
CA ILE A 76 7.76 0.69 6.67
C ILE A 76 9.13 0.22 7.20
N PRO A 77 10.18 0.16 6.34
CA PRO A 77 11.54 -0.14 6.77
C PRO A 77 12.18 1.05 7.51
N GLY A 78 13.41 0.88 8.00
CA GLY A 78 14.13 1.95 8.73
C GLY A 78 14.50 3.19 7.91
N ASP A 79 14.36 3.16 6.59
CA ASP A 79 14.46 4.35 5.72
C ASP A 79 13.13 5.12 5.59
N GLY A 80 12.06 4.61 6.20
CA GLY A 80 10.71 5.16 6.21
C GLY A 80 9.98 5.10 4.87
N GLN A 81 10.56 4.47 3.85
CA GLN A 81 9.98 4.45 2.50
C GLN A 81 9.00 3.26 2.35
N PRO A 82 7.70 3.49 2.05
CA PRO A 82 6.72 2.42 2.03
C PRO A 82 7.02 1.34 0.98
N ILE A 83 6.80 0.07 1.36
CA ILE A 83 6.88 -1.08 0.45
C ILE A 83 5.54 -1.81 0.46
N VAL A 84 4.82 -1.81 -0.67
CA VAL A 84 3.59 -2.58 -0.85
C VAL A 84 3.94 -3.99 -1.31
N LEU A 85 3.58 -4.99 -0.52
CA LEU A 85 3.99 -6.38 -0.77
C LEU A 85 3.02 -7.13 -1.70
N MET A 86 3.59 -7.74 -2.74
CA MET A 86 2.87 -8.26 -3.89
C MET A 86 2.72 -9.79 -3.85
N LYS A 87 2.44 -10.43 -5.00
CA LYS A 87 2.05 -11.84 -5.05
C LYS A 87 3.15 -12.81 -4.65
N ASP A 88 4.41 -12.47 -4.94
CA ASP A 88 5.57 -13.31 -4.66
C ASP A 88 6.29 -12.87 -3.36
N ARG A 89 5.63 -12.04 -2.54
CA ARG A 89 6.17 -11.59 -1.26
C ARG A 89 6.52 -12.77 -0.35
N GLN A 90 7.50 -12.53 0.51
CA GLN A 90 7.85 -13.42 1.61
C GLN A 90 6.69 -13.59 2.60
N THR A 91 6.57 -14.79 3.17
CA THR A 91 5.45 -15.17 4.04
C THR A 91 5.58 -14.57 5.45
N ILE A 92 6.81 -14.30 5.89
CA ILE A 92 7.12 -13.69 7.17
C ILE A 92 8.10 -12.52 7.00
N GLY A 93 8.08 -11.55 7.91
CA GLY A 93 9.08 -10.48 7.93
C GLY A 93 8.99 -9.60 9.18
N GLY A 94 10.08 -8.88 9.45
CA GLY A 94 10.28 -8.10 10.68
C GLY A 94 10.11 -6.60 10.54
N TYR A 95 9.60 -6.10 9.41
CA TYR A 95 9.28 -4.67 9.27
C TYR A 95 7.87 -4.36 9.78
N PRO A 96 7.70 -3.24 10.51
CA PRO A 96 6.39 -2.70 10.88
C PRO A 96 5.46 -2.55 9.68
N LYS A 97 4.18 -2.82 9.87
CA LYS A 97 3.16 -2.73 8.81
C LYS A 97 2.06 -1.77 9.21
N ILE A 98 1.96 -0.65 8.50
CA ILE A 98 0.98 0.40 8.78
C ILE A 98 -0.45 0.00 8.36
N GLY A 99 -0.57 -0.87 7.36
CA GLY A 99 -1.85 -1.37 6.86
C GLY A 99 -1.71 -2.28 5.66
N SER A 100 -2.82 -2.48 4.94
CA SER A 100 -2.83 -3.28 3.72
C SER A 100 -3.78 -2.72 2.68
N LEU A 101 -3.37 -2.77 1.41
CA LEU A 101 -4.27 -2.61 0.29
C LEU A 101 -5.24 -3.80 0.18
N THR A 102 -6.38 -3.55 -0.47
CA THR A 102 -7.24 -4.63 -0.94
C THR A 102 -6.62 -5.33 -2.15
N ALA A 103 -7.12 -6.51 -2.52
CA ALA A 103 -6.66 -7.19 -3.73
C ALA A 103 -6.86 -6.35 -5.00
N LEU A 104 -7.93 -5.55 -5.04
CA LEU A 104 -8.20 -4.60 -6.12
C LEU A 104 -7.19 -3.44 -6.11
N GLY A 105 -6.95 -2.83 -4.95
CA GLY A 105 -5.95 -1.75 -4.83
C GLY A 105 -4.55 -2.21 -5.24
N ALA A 106 -4.12 -3.38 -4.80
CA ALA A 106 -2.85 -3.97 -5.24
C ALA A 106 -2.83 -4.30 -6.74
N ALA A 107 -3.96 -4.73 -7.32
CA ALA A 107 -4.07 -4.93 -8.76
C ALA A 107 -4.02 -3.61 -9.56
N GLN A 108 -4.57 -2.52 -9.03
CA GLN A 108 -4.47 -1.19 -9.63
C GLN A 108 -3.03 -0.66 -9.57
N LEU A 109 -2.36 -0.82 -8.42
CA LEU A 109 -0.96 -0.46 -8.25
C LEU A 109 -0.06 -1.23 -9.23
N SER A 110 -0.33 -2.52 -9.47
CA SER A 110 0.48 -3.33 -10.38
C SER A 110 0.40 -2.91 -11.85
N GLN A 111 -0.53 -2.01 -12.21
CA GLN A 111 -0.61 -1.41 -13.53
C GLN A 111 0.25 -0.14 -13.65
N ARG A 112 0.93 0.28 -12.58
CA ARG A 112 1.75 1.49 -12.55
C ARG A 112 3.23 1.16 -12.63
N GLY A 113 3.95 1.87 -13.50
CA GLY A 113 5.39 1.75 -13.65
C GLY A 113 6.16 2.76 -12.79
N PRO A 114 7.51 2.71 -12.80
CA PRO A 114 8.34 3.70 -12.13
C PRO A 114 8.03 5.13 -12.60
N GLY A 115 8.02 6.09 -11.68
CA GLY A 115 7.64 7.49 -11.94
C GLY A 115 6.14 7.79 -11.77
N ALA A 116 5.29 6.77 -11.63
CA ALA A 116 3.87 6.98 -11.37
C ALA A 116 3.65 7.52 -9.95
N LEU A 117 2.73 8.48 -9.81
CA LEU A 117 2.33 9.03 -8.51
C LEU A 117 1.13 8.29 -7.95
N VAL A 118 1.20 7.95 -6.66
CA VAL A 118 0.14 7.31 -5.88
C VAL A 118 -0.10 8.05 -4.58
N THR A 119 -1.34 8.06 -4.12
CA THR A 119 -1.73 8.57 -2.80
C THR A 119 -2.48 7.50 -2.03
N PHE A 120 -2.53 7.64 -0.71
CA PHE A 120 -3.25 6.71 0.16
C PHE A 120 -4.42 7.40 0.85
N TYR A 121 -5.47 6.63 1.14
CA TYR A 121 -6.55 7.08 2.00
C TYR A 121 -7.01 5.93 2.91
N PRO A 122 -7.52 6.24 4.12
CA PRO A 122 -8.02 5.21 5.01
C PRO A 122 -9.30 4.59 4.43
N LEU A 123 -9.35 3.27 4.38
CA LEU A 123 -10.48 2.49 3.92
C LEU A 123 -10.97 1.57 5.04
N SER A 124 -12.25 1.66 5.38
CA SER A 124 -12.81 0.76 6.39
C SER A 124 -12.91 -0.68 5.87
N ILE A 125 -12.87 -1.65 6.78
CA ILE A 125 -13.07 -3.07 6.43
C ILE A 125 -14.45 -3.32 5.79
N TYR A 126 -15.44 -2.52 6.15
CA TYR A 126 -16.79 -2.59 5.57
C TYR A 126 -16.80 -2.16 4.10
N GLU A 127 -16.19 -1.02 3.78
CA GLU A 127 -16.06 -0.55 2.39
C GLU A 127 -15.20 -1.50 1.55
N ALA A 128 -14.10 -2.00 2.11
CA ALA A 128 -13.25 -3.00 1.46
C ALA A 128 -14.05 -4.28 1.11
N ARG A 129 -14.95 -4.71 1.99
CA ARG A 129 -15.83 -5.86 1.74
C ARG A 129 -16.84 -5.59 0.64
N ILE A 130 -17.42 -4.39 0.60
CA ILE A 130 -18.34 -3.98 -0.48
C ILE A 130 -17.60 -3.97 -1.83
N GLN A 131 -16.41 -3.35 -1.90
CA GLN A 131 -15.60 -3.35 -3.13
C GLN A 131 -15.33 -4.77 -3.62
N ARG A 132 -14.96 -5.68 -2.71
CA ARG A 132 -14.72 -7.08 -3.07
C ARG A 132 -15.96 -7.75 -3.69
N ILE A 133 -17.17 -7.47 -3.20
CA ILE A 133 -18.40 -8.05 -3.74
C ILE A 133 -18.71 -7.47 -5.12
N LEU A 134 -18.48 -6.17 -5.32
CA LEU A 134 -18.76 -5.50 -6.59
C LEU A 134 -17.78 -5.90 -7.72
N PHE A 135 -16.51 -6.14 -7.38
CA PHE A 135 -15.45 -6.44 -8.36
C PHE A 135 -15.06 -7.92 -8.39
N GLY A 136 -15.62 -8.76 -7.51
CA GLY A 136 -15.39 -10.19 -7.45
C GLY A 136 -16.51 -10.97 -8.15
N ALA A 137 -16.41 -11.11 -9.47
CA ALA A 137 -17.08 -12.13 -10.27
C ALA A 137 -16.02 -12.99 -10.98
#